data_AF-A0A2E0U388-F1
#
_entry.id   AF-A0A2E0U388-F1
#
_cell.length_a   1.000
_cell.length_b   1.000
_cell.length_c   1.000
_cell.angle_alpha   90.00
_cell.angle_beta   90.00
_cell.angle_gamma   90.00
#
_symmetry.space_group_name_H-M   'P 1'
#
loop_
_entity.id
_entity.type
_entity.pdbx_description
1 polymer ?
#
loop_
_entity_poly.entity_id
_entity_poly.type
_entity_poly.pdbx_seq_one_letter_code
_entity_poly.pdbx_strand_id
1 'polypeptide(L)'
;MRSVMGILALATACALPGWATEDSIDDRFDGQYRAVTELADYWDNAEECRAGMEFDVVLEDGNFSSQPAGLAKGIMTSDGYFKGEFALADKKLVDFEGIVEGNQIIGSALAPDESCAWQVTLTEQFDDKAY
;
A
#
# COMPACT_ATOMS: atom_id res chain seq x y z
N MET A 1 -10.79 15.33 69.82
CA MET A 1 -10.81 16.23 68.64
C MET A 1 -10.27 15.41 67.47
N ARG A 2 -11.09 14.99 66.50
CA ARG A 2 -11.35 15.70 65.22
C ARG A 2 -10.02 16.12 64.57
N SER A 3 -9.56 15.63 63.42
CA SER A 3 -10.29 15.28 62.19
C SER A 3 -9.52 14.28 61.33
N VAL A 4 -10.28 13.42 60.66
CA VAL A 4 -9.97 12.74 59.41
C VAL A 4 -10.31 13.71 58.27
N MET A 5 -9.42 13.89 57.28
CA MET A 5 -9.68 14.39 55.92
C MET A 5 -8.30 14.45 55.23
N GLY A 6 -8.03 13.83 54.10
CA GLY A 6 -8.87 13.22 53.09
C GLY A 6 -8.08 13.34 51.79
N ILE A 7 -7.42 12.25 51.38
CA ILE A 7 -6.76 12.15 50.08
C ILE A 7 -7.88 12.02 49.05
N LEU A 8 -8.15 13.06 48.26
CA LEU A 8 -8.92 12.92 47.03
C LEU A 8 -7.94 12.79 45.87
N ALA A 9 -7.80 11.56 45.38
CA ALA A 9 -7.19 11.27 44.10
C ALA A 9 -8.10 11.82 42.98
N LEU A 10 -7.62 12.82 42.24
CA LEU A 10 -8.18 13.12 40.92
C LEU A 10 -7.54 12.17 39.91
N ALA A 11 -8.16 11.01 39.73
CA ALA A 11 -8.01 10.23 38.50
C ALA A 11 -8.87 10.92 37.44
N THR A 12 -8.26 11.75 36.60
CA THR A 12 -8.92 12.21 35.37
C THR A 12 -8.23 11.50 34.21
N ALA A 13 -8.98 10.57 33.62
CA ALA A 13 -8.58 9.75 32.50
C ALA A 13 -8.09 10.62 31.34
N CYS A 14 -6.79 10.59 31.06
CA CYS A 14 -6.27 11.04 29.79
C CYS A 14 -6.62 9.98 28.74
N ALA A 15 -7.43 10.42 27.78
CA ALA A 15 -7.77 9.81 26.51
C ALA A 15 -6.88 8.63 26.11
N LEU A 16 -7.49 7.46 25.96
CA LEU A 16 -6.98 6.43 25.09
C LEU A 16 -6.87 7.07 23.69
N PRO A 17 -5.69 7.07 23.03
CA PRO A 17 -5.68 7.27 21.59
C PRO A 17 -6.55 6.14 21.04
N GLY A 18 -7.68 6.51 20.43
CA GLY A 18 -8.48 5.57 19.68
C GLY A 18 -7.53 4.91 18.70
N TRP A 19 -7.27 3.63 18.91
CA TRP A 19 -6.74 2.79 17.86
C TRP A 19 -7.66 3.04 16.67
N ALA A 20 -7.08 3.54 15.58
CA ALA A 20 -7.68 3.38 14.28
C ALA A 20 -8.16 1.94 14.27
N THR A 21 -9.48 1.77 14.24
CA THR A 21 -10.06 0.44 14.06
C THR A 21 -9.36 -0.10 12.84
N GLU A 22 -8.60 -1.16 13.06
CA GLU A 22 -8.06 -2.05 12.06
C GLU A 22 -9.28 -2.43 11.23
N ASP A 23 -9.55 -1.64 10.20
CA ASP A 23 -10.60 -1.92 9.24
C ASP A 23 -10.10 -3.20 8.61
N SER A 24 -10.68 -4.33 9.05
CA SER A 24 -10.32 -5.65 8.56
C SER A 24 -10.35 -5.57 7.05
N ILE A 25 -9.18 -5.72 6.42
CA ILE A 25 -9.07 -5.64 4.98
C ILE A 25 -9.89 -6.81 4.42
N ASP A 26 -10.61 -6.58 3.34
CA ASP A 26 -11.50 -7.59 2.79
C ASP A 26 -10.66 -8.75 2.24
N ASP A 27 -10.69 -9.92 2.91
CA ASP A 27 -9.97 -11.14 2.56
C ASP A 27 -10.16 -11.56 1.08
N ARG A 28 -11.19 -11.04 0.39
CA ARG A 28 -11.39 -11.26 -1.05
C ARG A 28 -10.22 -10.77 -1.91
N PHE A 29 -9.37 -9.90 -1.37
CA PHE A 29 -8.22 -9.36 -2.07
C PHE A 29 -6.93 -10.14 -1.80
N ASP A 30 -6.92 -11.03 -0.81
CA ASP A 30 -5.75 -11.82 -0.50
C ASP A 30 -5.44 -12.80 -1.64
N GLY A 31 -4.16 -12.88 -2.03
CA GLY A 31 -3.77 -13.68 -3.17
C GLY A 31 -2.41 -13.32 -3.76
N GLN A 32 -2.11 -13.99 -4.87
CA GLN A 32 -0.91 -13.73 -5.66
C GLN A 32 -1.28 -12.88 -6.86
N TYR A 33 -0.44 -11.89 -7.15
CA TYR A 33 -0.65 -10.93 -8.21
C TYR A 33 0.60 -10.78 -9.05
N ARG A 34 0.42 -10.51 -10.34
CA ARG A 34 1.47 -10.00 -11.22
C ARG A 34 1.41 -8.47 -11.23
N ALA A 35 2.48 -7.81 -10.80
CA ALA A 35 2.65 -6.38 -10.95
C ALA A 35 3.29 -6.05 -12.30
N VAL A 36 2.69 -5.11 -13.02
CA VAL A 36 3.24 -4.51 -14.24
C VAL A 36 3.27 -3.00 -14.06
N THR A 37 4.45 -2.40 -14.16
CA THR A 37 4.67 -0.96 -14.03
C THR A 37 5.09 -0.38 -15.37
N GLU A 38 4.27 0.50 -15.94
CA GLU A 38 4.48 1.11 -17.25
C GLU A 38 4.68 2.62 -17.13
N LEU A 39 5.48 3.20 -18.04
CA LEU A 39 5.60 4.66 -18.13
C LEU A 39 4.31 5.21 -18.76
N ALA A 40 3.60 6.06 -18.03
CA ALA A 40 2.36 6.69 -18.48
C ALA A 40 2.63 8.03 -19.17
N ASP A 41 3.50 8.87 -18.61
CA ASP A 41 3.83 10.18 -19.18
C ASP A 41 5.27 10.63 -18.83
N TYR A 42 5.83 11.49 -19.68
CA TYR A 42 7.20 12.05 -19.61
C TYR A 42 7.18 13.54 -19.95
N TRP A 43 7.85 14.36 -19.13
CA TRP A 43 8.01 15.80 -19.39
C TRP A 43 9.41 16.12 -19.95
N ASP A 44 9.48 17.06 -20.89
CA ASP A 44 10.66 17.41 -21.71
C ASP A 44 12.00 17.67 -20.97
N ASN A 45 11.98 17.85 -19.64
CA ASN A 45 13.18 18.10 -18.82
C ASN A 45 13.44 17.03 -17.75
N ALA A 46 12.72 15.91 -17.79
CA ALA A 46 12.89 14.85 -16.81
C ALA A 46 14.20 14.09 -17.03
N GLU A 47 14.89 13.75 -15.94
CA GLU A 47 15.93 12.72 -15.98
C GLU A 47 15.36 11.42 -16.58
N GLU A 48 16.23 10.52 -17.06
CA GLU A 48 15.81 9.30 -17.77
C GLU A 48 14.70 8.52 -17.04
N CYS A 49 13.43 8.72 -17.43
CA CYS A 49 12.31 7.98 -16.87
C CYS A 49 12.41 6.53 -17.33
N ARG A 50 12.59 5.62 -16.38
CA ARG A 50 12.61 4.19 -16.65
C ARG A 50 11.23 3.62 -16.41
N ALA A 51 10.72 2.81 -17.33
CA ALA A 51 9.59 1.94 -17.02
C ALA A 51 9.95 1.06 -15.80
N GLY A 52 8.94 0.63 -15.06
CA GLY A 52 9.20 -0.33 -14.00
C GLY A 52 9.41 -1.73 -14.55
N MET A 53 9.65 -2.67 -13.65
CA MET A 53 9.82 -4.08 -13.98
C MET A 53 8.58 -4.86 -13.58
N GLU A 54 8.37 -5.99 -14.23
CA GLU A 54 7.33 -6.92 -13.82
C GLU A 54 7.83 -7.87 -12.72
N PHE A 55 7.02 -8.08 -11.69
CA PHE A 55 7.35 -8.98 -10.58
C PHE A 55 6.08 -9.49 -9.90
N ASP A 56 6.25 -10.51 -9.05
CA ASP A 56 5.14 -11.10 -8.33
C ASP A 56 4.93 -10.39 -7.00
N VAL A 57 3.68 -10.25 -6.61
CA VAL A 57 3.24 -9.58 -5.38
C VAL A 57 2.28 -10.51 -4.66
N VAL A 58 2.46 -10.62 -3.35
CA VAL A 58 1.54 -11.31 -2.45
C VAL A 58 0.81 -10.24 -1.64
N LEU A 59 -0.51 -10.32 -1.64
CA LEU A 59 -1.36 -9.61 -0.67
C LEU A 59 -1.84 -10.63 0.37
N GLU A 60 -1.57 -10.35 1.64
CA GLU A 60 -2.01 -11.17 2.77
C GLU A 60 -2.36 -10.25 3.93
N ASP A 61 -3.56 -10.42 4.49
CA ASP A 61 -4.11 -9.54 5.53
C ASP A 61 -3.97 -8.05 5.13
N GLY A 62 -4.15 -7.79 3.83
CA GLY A 62 -4.01 -6.49 3.18
C GLY A 62 -2.62 -5.82 3.25
N ASN A 63 -1.58 -6.58 3.57
CA ASN A 63 -0.19 -6.16 3.43
C ASN A 63 0.38 -6.67 2.11
N PHE A 64 1.09 -5.79 1.40
CA PHE A 64 1.78 -6.16 0.16
C PHE A 64 3.23 -6.56 0.43
N SER A 65 3.67 -7.64 -0.20
CA SER A 65 5.09 -8.00 -0.28
C SER A 65 5.43 -8.56 -1.66
N SER A 66 6.61 -8.23 -2.18
CA SER A 66 7.04 -8.72 -3.51
C SER A 66 7.87 -10.00 -3.44
N GLN A 67 7.89 -10.74 -4.55
CA GLN A 67 8.83 -11.82 -4.83
C GLN A 67 9.59 -11.54 -6.13
N PRO A 68 10.93 -11.36 -6.10
CA PRO A 68 11.78 -11.34 -4.91
C PRO A 68 11.49 -10.15 -3.97
N ALA A 69 11.85 -10.30 -2.71
CA ALA A 69 11.58 -9.29 -1.68
C ALA A 69 12.24 -7.94 -1.97
N GLY A 70 11.57 -6.86 -1.56
CA GLY A 70 12.10 -5.49 -1.65
C GLY A 70 11.82 -4.75 -2.95
N LEU A 71 10.98 -5.31 -3.83
CA LEU A 71 10.51 -4.66 -5.05
C LEU A 71 9.14 -3.98 -4.88
N ALA A 72 8.36 -4.38 -3.89
CA ALA A 72 7.18 -3.65 -3.47
C ALA A 72 6.83 -3.90 -2.01
N LYS A 73 6.17 -2.92 -1.40
CA LYS A 73 5.52 -3.00 -0.09
C LYS A 73 4.40 -1.97 -0.02
N GLY A 74 3.41 -2.19 0.81
CA GLY A 74 2.29 -1.26 0.93
C GLY A 74 1.19 -1.83 1.79
N ILE A 75 0.08 -1.10 1.82
CA ILE A 75 -1.15 -1.48 2.50
C ILE A 75 -2.34 -1.31 1.56
N MET A 76 -3.31 -2.20 1.69
CA MET A 76 -4.64 -2.06 1.11
C MET A 76 -5.61 -1.70 2.23
N THR A 77 -6.67 -0.98 1.93
CA THR A 77 -7.76 -0.69 2.86
C THR A 77 -9.00 -1.50 2.49
N SER A 78 -9.92 -1.67 3.44
CA SER A 78 -11.14 -2.47 3.27
C SER A 78 -12.06 -2.00 2.12
N ASP A 79 -11.98 -0.73 1.76
CA ASP A 79 -12.70 -0.12 0.64
C ASP A 79 -12.01 -0.33 -0.73
N GLY A 80 -10.90 -1.08 -0.77
CA GLY A 80 -10.17 -1.38 -1.99
C GLY A 80 -9.27 -0.25 -2.47
N TYR A 81 -8.98 0.74 -1.63
CA TYR A 81 -7.89 1.67 -1.89
C TYR A 81 -6.55 1.03 -1.50
N PHE A 82 -5.47 1.35 -2.22
CA PHE A 82 -4.14 0.90 -1.84
C PHE A 82 -3.12 2.04 -1.89
N LYS A 83 -2.10 1.91 -1.05
CA LYS A 83 -0.96 2.83 -0.99
C LYS A 83 0.32 2.05 -0.69
N GLY A 84 1.38 2.29 -1.47
CA GLY A 84 2.63 1.56 -1.30
C GLY A 84 3.78 2.13 -2.13
N GLU A 85 4.84 1.34 -2.24
CA GLU A 85 6.02 1.62 -3.04
C GLU A 85 6.25 0.47 -4.01
N PHE A 86 6.63 0.76 -5.27
CA PHE A 86 7.06 -0.25 -6.24
C PHE A 86 8.39 0.14 -6.88
N ALA A 87 9.17 -0.86 -7.26
CA ALA A 87 10.48 -0.69 -7.86
C ALA A 87 10.41 -0.40 -9.35
N LEU A 88 11.20 0.59 -9.77
CA LEU A 88 11.54 0.83 -11.17
C LEU A 88 12.64 -0.14 -11.64
N ALA A 89 12.98 -0.12 -12.93
CA ALA A 89 14.01 -1.01 -13.49
C ALA A 89 15.41 -0.83 -12.86
N ASP A 90 15.71 0.35 -12.32
CA ASP A 90 16.94 0.67 -11.58
C ASP A 90 16.85 0.31 -10.08
N LYS A 91 15.73 -0.27 -9.64
CA LYS A 91 15.37 -0.61 -8.26
C LYS A 91 15.08 0.57 -7.35
N LYS A 92 14.94 1.79 -7.90
CA LYS A 92 14.41 2.91 -7.14
C LYS A 92 12.94 2.62 -6.80
N LEU A 93 12.58 2.81 -5.54
CA LEU A 93 11.18 2.76 -5.10
C LEU A 93 10.52 4.11 -5.36
N VAL A 94 9.30 4.09 -5.88
CA VAL A 94 8.45 5.26 -5.99
C VAL A 94 7.09 4.97 -5.38
N ASP A 95 6.44 5.99 -4.83
CA ASP A 95 5.16 5.88 -4.15
C ASP A 95 4.03 5.70 -5.17
N PHE A 96 3.16 4.71 -4.93
CA PHE A 96 1.98 4.41 -5.71
C PHE A 96 0.72 4.50 -4.85
N GLU A 97 -0.33 5.01 -5.46
CA GLU A 97 -1.68 5.02 -4.91
C GLU A 97 -2.67 4.58 -5.99
N GLY A 98 -3.72 3.88 -5.59
CA GLY A 98 -4.74 3.43 -6.55
C GLY A 98 -5.91 2.71 -5.92
N ILE A 99 -6.70 2.05 -6.75
CA ILE A 99 -7.97 1.41 -6.38
C ILE A 99 -8.13 0.03 -7.03
N VAL A 100 -9.00 -0.79 -6.44
CA VAL A 100 -9.49 -2.01 -7.08
C VAL A 100 -10.60 -1.69 -8.08
N GLU A 101 -10.43 -2.13 -9.32
CA GLU A 101 -11.44 -2.09 -10.37
C GLU A 101 -11.74 -3.52 -10.88
N GLY A 102 -12.79 -4.14 -10.34
CA GLY A 102 -13.15 -5.52 -10.68
C GLY A 102 -12.09 -6.51 -10.17
N ASN A 103 -11.39 -7.17 -11.10
CA ASN A 103 -10.34 -8.15 -10.80
C ASN A 103 -8.91 -7.58 -11.01
N GLN A 104 -8.80 -6.27 -11.22
CA GLN A 104 -7.53 -5.58 -11.39
C GLN A 104 -7.36 -4.53 -10.30
N ILE A 105 -6.12 -4.31 -9.90
CA ILE A 105 -5.77 -3.19 -9.03
C ILE A 105 -4.95 -2.24 -9.90
N ILE A 106 -5.41 -1.01 -10.06
CA ILE A 106 -4.77 -0.02 -10.92
C ILE A 106 -4.41 1.19 -10.07
N GLY A 107 -3.18 1.64 -10.20
CA GLY A 107 -2.70 2.84 -9.53
C GLY A 107 -1.68 3.62 -10.36
N SER A 108 -1.29 4.75 -9.82
CA SER A 108 -0.31 5.64 -10.44
C SER A 108 0.78 6.01 -9.46
N ALA A 109 2.00 6.21 -9.98
CA ALA A 109 3.08 6.89 -9.29
C ALA A 109 3.47 8.15 -10.02
N LEU A 110 3.99 9.09 -9.24
CA LEU A 110 4.67 10.28 -9.73
C LEU A 110 6.10 10.28 -9.23
N ALA A 111 7.01 10.76 -10.08
CA ALA A 111 8.36 11.04 -9.62
C ALA A 111 8.30 12.12 -8.52
N PRO A 112 9.22 12.13 -7.53
CA PRO A 112 9.22 13.15 -6.48
C PRO A 112 9.33 14.59 -6.99
N ASP A 113 9.90 14.77 -8.18
CA ASP A 113 10.02 16.04 -8.90
C ASP A 113 8.94 16.22 -9.97
N GLU A 114 7.92 15.36 -9.98
CA GLU A 114 6.78 15.36 -10.90
C GLU A 114 7.17 15.30 -12.38
N SER A 115 8.37 14.78 -12.66
CA SER A 115 8.96 14.74 -14.00
C SER A 115 8.60 13.49 -14.81
N CYS A 116 8.02 12.48 -14.15
CA CYS A 116 7.53 11.25 -14.77
C CYS A 116 6.25 10.79 -14.08
N ALA A 117 5.37 10.13 -14.82
CA ALA A 117 4.22 9.43 -14.29
C ALA A 117 4.25 7.97 -14.73
N TRP A 118 3.90 7.05 -13.84
CA TRP A 118 3.81 5.62 -14.12
C TRP A 118 2.43 5.10 -13.76
N GLN A 119 1.98 4.09 -14.49
CA GLN A 119 0.82 3.27 -14.14
C GLN A 119 1.31 1.92 -13.60
N VAL A 120 0.72 1.47 -12.50
CA VAL A 120 0.88 0.10 -11.99
C VAL A 120 -0.42 -0.63 -12.13
N THR A 121 -0.36 -1.83 -12.69
CA THR A 121 -1.47 -2.76 -12.76
C THR A 121 -1.09 -4.04 -12.05
N LEU A 122 -1.88 -4.44 -11.06
CA LEU A 122 -1.83 -5.77 -10.45
C LEU A 122 -2.93 -6.63 -11.04
N THR A 123 -2.55 -7.77 -11.61
CA THR A 123 -3.50 -8.77 -12.11
C THR A 123 -3.41 -10.01 -11.22
N GLU A 124 -4.55 -10.44 -10.67
CA GLU A 124 -4.62 -11.66 -9.87
C GLU A 124 -4.10 -12.85 -10.70
N GLN A 125 -3.18 -13.62 -10.12
CA GLN A 125 -2.71 -14.86 -10.68
C GLN A 125 -3.63 -15.97 -10.19
N PHE A 126 -4.53 -16.43 -11.05
CA PHE A 126 -5.28 -17.65 -10.77
C PHE A 126 -4.29 -18.82 -10.78
N ASP A 127 -4.22 -19.56 -9.68
CA ASP A 127 -3.48 -20.80 -9.62
C ASP A 127 -4.17 -21.75 -10.62
N ASP A 128 -3.56 -21.97 -11.79
CA ASP A 128 -4.07 -22.87 -12.87
C ASP A 128 -4.17 -24.35 -12.42
N LYS A 129 -4.08 -24.63 -11.12
CA LYS A 129 -4.23 -25.95 -10.52
C LYS A 129 -5.69 -26.29 -10.20
N ALA A 130 -6.54 -26.19 -11.20
CA ALA A 130 -7.81 -26.91 -11.19
C ALA A 130 -8.27 -27.09 -12.64
N TYR A 131 -7.94 -28.22 -13.26
CA TYR A 131 -8.86 -29.10 -14.01
C TYR A 131 -8.15 -30.39 -14.42
#